data_AF-A0A7I7SMB9-F1
#
_entry.id   AF-A0A7I7SMB9-F1
#
_cell.length_a   1.000
_cell.length_b   1.000
_cell.length_c   1.000
_cell.angle_alpha   90.00
_cell.angle_beta   90.00
_cell.angle_gamma   90.00
#
_symmetry.space_group_name_H-M   'P 1'
#
loop_
_entity.id
_entity.type
_entity.pdbx_description
1 polymer ?
#
loop_
_entity_poly.entity_id
_entity_poly.type
_entity_poly.pdbx_seq_one_letter_code
_entity_poly.pdbx_strand_id
1 'polypeptide(L)'
;MFADAVIAADGTYSPVERALGLTSRYNGYSAIAIRTEMQANRPDSDSLDIHMKLAFQGDQLPGYGWVFPMGGGCLIGLGYVNSYKRWQQINVTRVLREFLETLPPEWELPSIDELRAAKAVQAWRLPRIPRHRA
;
A
#
# COMPACT_ATOMS: atom_id res chain seq x y z
N MET A 1 -1.55 38.85 3.95
CA MET A 1 -1.89 38.29 5.27
C MET A 1 -0.65 37.57 5.77
N PHE A 2 -0.24 37.83 7.01
CA PHE A 2 0.90 37.17 7.66
C PHE A 2 0.39 36.41 8.88
N ALA A 3 1.09 35.34 9.25
CA ALA A 3 0.78 34.51 10.40
C ALA A 3 2.06 34.29 11.22
N ASP A 4 1.93 34.16 12.54
CA ASP A 4 3.06 33.94 13.45
C ASP A 4 3.67 32.53 13.33
N ALA A 5 2.89 31.56 12.82
CA ALA A 5 3.34 30.20 12.56
C ALA A 5 2.55 29.55 11.41
N VAL A 6 3.17 28.57 10.75
CA VAL A 6 2.56 27.75 9.68
C VAL A 6 2.89 26.29 9.93
N ILE A 7 1.88 25.42 9.83
CA ILE A 7 2.05 23.95 9.84
C ILE A 7 1.99 23.46 8.39
N ALA A 8 3.09 22.90 7.89
CA ALA A 8 3.11 22.26 6.58
C ALA A 8 2.49 20.85 6.68
N ALA A 9 1.33 20.66 6.06
CA ALA A 9 0.60 19.39 5.95
C ALA A 9 0.48 18.93 4.49
N ASP A 10 1.51 19.17 3.69
CA ASP A 10 1.58 18.96 2.24
C ASP A 10 2.09 17.57 1.82
N GLY A 11 2.30 16.67 2.78
CA GLY A 11 2.50 15.24 2.57
C GLY A 11 3.89 14.85 2.05
N THR A 12 4.00 13.64 1.50
CA THR A 12 5.27 12.97 1.16
C THR A 12 6.15 13.71 0.14
N TYR A 13 5.58 14.62 -0.66
CA TYR A 13 6.29 15.40 -1.69
C TYR A 13 6.30 16.89 -1.37
N SER A 14 6.37 17.23 -0.08
CA SER A 14 6.33 18.58 0.46
C SER A 14 7.20 19.58 -0.32
N PRO A 15 6.61 20.57 -1.03
CA PRO A 15 7.38 21.69 -1.56
C PRO A 15 8.01 22.56 -0.47
N VAL A 16 7.40 22.63 0.73
CA VAL A 16 7.93 23.40 1.86
C VAL A 16 9.23 22.76 2.39
N GLU A 17 9.25 21.45 2.60
CA GLU A 17 10.47 20.70 2.98
C GLU A 17 11.61 20.99 2.00
N ARG A 18 11.31 20.92 0.70
CA ARG A 18 12.28 21.16 -0.38
C ARG A 18 12.79 22.60 -0.40
N ALA A 19 11.90 23.57 -0.25
CA ALA A 19 12.26 24.99 -0.25
C ALA A 19 13.16 25.35 0.95
N LEU A 20 12.96 24.68 2.09
CA LEU A 20 13.78 24.84 3.30
C LEU A 20 15.07 24.01 3.28
N GLY A 21 15.32 23.22 2.23
CA GLY A 21 16.49 22.34 2.14
C GLY A 21 16.50 21.24 3.20
N LEU A 22 15.34 20.91 3.77
CA LEU A 22 15.20 19.81 4.70
C LEU A 22 15.35 18.50 3.92
N THR A 23 16.12 17.57 4.47
CA THR A 23 16.31 16.25 3.90
C THR A 23 16.09 15.20 4.97
N SER A 24 15.40 14.12 4.60
CA SER A 24 15.31 12.95 5.48
C SER A 24 16.71 12.45 5.79
N ARG A 25 17.03 12.31 7.09
CA ARG A 25 18.29 11.73 7.58
C ARG A 25 18.45 10.24 7.21
N TYR A 26 17.46 9.62 6.58
CA TYR A 26 17.44 8.20 6.31
C TYR A 26 17.39 7.92 4.81
N ASN A 27 18.45 7.27 4.31
CA ASN A 27 18.52 6.82 2.93
C ASN A 27 17.61 5.60 2.73
N GLY A 28 16.55 5.80 1.95
CA GLY A 28 15.75 4.71 1.37
C GLY A 28 14.34 4.54 1.94
N TYR A 29 13.57 3.73 1.23
CA TYR A 29 12.23 3.28 1.62
C TYR A 29 12.36 2.14 2.64
N SER A 30 11.36 1.89 3.48
CA SER A 30 11.34 0.71 4.37
C SER A 30 10.36 -0.37 3.91
N ALA A 31 9.38 0.02 3.11
CA ALA A 31 8.33 -0.86 2.63
C ALA A 31 7.82 -0.42 1.27
N ILE A 32 7.20 -1.36 0.57
CA ILE A 32 6.46 -1.15 -0.66
C ILE A 32 5.00 -1.47 -0.37
N ALA A 33 4.10 -0.64 -0.88
CA ALA A 33 2.66 -0.87 -0.84
C ALA A 33 2.12 -0.87 -2.27
N ILE A 34 1.28 -1.84 -2.60
CA ILE A 34 0.48 -1.85 -3.83
C ILE A 34 -0.99 -1.93 -3.45
N ARG A 35 -1.83 -1.14 -4.10
CA ARG A 35 -3.26 -1.08 -3.83
C ARG A 35 -4.05 -0.82 -5.09
N THR A 36 -5.34 -1.12 -5.02
CA THR A 36 -6.30 -0.88 -6.08
C THR A 36 -7.67 -0.70 -5.45
N GLU A 37 -8.43 0.26 -5.98
CA GLU A 37 -9.83 0.44 -5.65
C GLU A 37 -10.65 -0.37 -6.65
N MET A 38 -11.65 -1.11 -6.16
CA MET A 38 -12.49 -1.94 -7.01
C MET A 38 -13.89 -2.10 -6.45
N GLN A 39 -14.82 -2.37 -7.35
CA GLN A 39 -16.15 -2.83 -6.99
C GLN A 39 -16.05 -4.22 -6.35
N ALA A 40 -16.89 -4.46 -5.35
CA ALA A 40 -17.01 -5.75 -4.69
C ALA A 40 -18.47 -5.99 -4.35
N ASN A 41 -18.99 -7.15 -4.74
CA ASN A 41 -20.31 -7.63 -4.39
C ASN A 41 -20.31 -8.11 -2.92
N ARG A 42 -20.14 -7.18 -1.98
CA ARG A 42 -20.19 -7.44 -0.54
C ARG A 42 -21.00 -6.35 0.16
N PRO A 43 -21.63 -6.67 1.30
CA PRO A 43 -22.20 -5.65 2.17
C PRO A 43 -21.13 -4.67 2.65
N ASP A 44 -21.56 -3.43 2.86
CA ASP A 44 -20.74 -2.45 3.58
C ASP A 44 -20.40 -2.98 4.97
N SER A 45 -19.22 -2.59 5.44
CA SER A 45 -18.66 -3.08 6.70
C SER A 45 -17.90 -1.96 7.37
N ASP A 46 -17.95 -1.92 8.70
CA ASP A 46 -17.18 -0.97 9.50
C ASP A 46 -15.82 -1.56 9.95
N SER A 47 -15.46 -2.75 9.46
CA SER A 47 -14.21 -3.44 9.82
C SER A 47 -13.21 -3.47 8.67
N LEU A 48 -11.94 -3.22 9.03
CA LEU A 48 -10.78 -3.43 8.18
C LEU A 48 -10.29 -4.87 8.33
N ASP A 49 -10.21 -5.59 7.23
CA ASP A 49 -9.65 -6.95 7.22
C ASP A 49 -8.14 -6.90 7.00
N ILE A 50 -7.37 -7.57 7.86
CA ILE A 50 -5.89 -7.66 7.76
C ILE A 50 -5.47 -9.11 7.57
N HIS A 51 -4.73 -9.38 6.49
CA HIS A 51 -4.26 -10.70 6.11
C HIS A 51 -2.74 -10.78 6.31
N MET A 52 -2.29 -11.42 7.40
CA MET A 52 -0.87 -11.41 7.79
C MET A 52 0.02 -12.43 7.05
N LYS A 53 -0.53 -13.27 6.17
CA LYS A 53 0.21 -14.31 5.46
C LYS A 53 0.22 -14.02 3.96
N LEU A 54 1.20 -13.23 3.53
CA LEU A 54 1.53 -13.11 2.11
C LEU A 54 2.65 -14.10 1.78
N ALA A 55 2.56 -14.74 0.63
CA ALA A 55 3.60 -15.63 0.12
C ALA A 55 4.06 -15.17 -1.26
N PHE A 56 5.32 -15.49 -1.59
CA PHE A 56 5.88 -15.34 -2.93
C PHE A 56 6.82 -16.50 -3.21
N GLN A 57 6.54 -17.26 -4.28
CA GLN A 57 7.34 -18.45 -4.65
C GLN A 57 7.51 -19.49 -3.51
N GLY A 58 6.50 -19.62 -2.63
CA GLY A 58 6.54 -20.52 -1.48
C GLY A 58 7.20 -19.93 -0.23
N ASP A 59 7.85 -18.77 -0.33
CA ASP A 59 8.42 -18.07 0.81
C ASP A 59 7.42 -17.08 1.41
N GLN A 60 7.29 -17.07 2.74
CA GLN A 60 6.50 -16.05 3.43
C GLN A 60 7.17 -14.68 3.29
N LEU A 61 6.40 -13.70 2.81
CA LEU A 61 6.83 -12.31 2.79
C LEU A 61 6.61 -11.68 4.16
N PRO A 62 7.58 -10.90 4.68
CA PRO A 62 7.35 -10.04 5.84
C PRO A 62 6.45 -8.86 5.42
N GLY A 63 5.15 -9.13 5.33
CA GLY A 63 4.15 -8.23 4.79
C GLY A 63 2.72 -8.67 5.13
N TYR A 64 1.75 -7.84 4.79
CA TYR A 64 0.33 -8.12 5.03
C TYR A 64 -0.54 -7.53 3.91
N GLY A 65 -1.64 -8.20 3.63
CA GLY A 65 -2.73 -7.69 2.81
C GLY A 65 -3.76 -6.96 3.66
N TRP A 66 -4.51 -6.05 3.06
CA TRP A 66 -5.63 -5.37 3.70
C TRP A 66 -6.81 -5.22 2.74
N VAL A 67 -8.02 -5.22 3.30
CA VAL A 67 -9.26 -4.87 2.59
C VAL A 67 -9.95 -3.77 3.37
N PHE A 68 -10.02 -2.58 2.77
CA PHE A 68 -10.70 -1.43 3.36
C PHE A 68 -12.05 -1.23 2.69
N PRO A 69 -13.17 -1.30 3.43
CA PRO A 69 -14.50 -1.10 2.87
C PRO A 69 -14.69 0.37 2.45
N MET A 70 -15.23 0.59 1.25
CA MET A 70 -15.47 1.91 0.67
C MET A 70 -16.87 1.87 0.09
N GLY A 71 -17.87 2.48 0.73
CA GLY A 71 -19.29 2.37 0.38
C GLY A 71 -19.58 2.08 -1.11
N GLY A 72 -19.98 0.86 -1.43
CA GLY A 72 -20.14 0.36 -2.81
C GLY A 72 -18.91 -0.32 -3.44
N GLY A 73 -17.88 -0.67 -2.66
CA GLY A 73 -16.65 -1.29 -3.15
C GLY A 73 -15.60 -1.45 -2.05
N CYS A 74 -14.34 -1.62 -2.45
CA CYS A 74 -13.24 -1.79 -1.52
C CYS A 74 -11.92 -1.26 -2.06
N LEU A 75 -11.07 -0.79 -1.15
CA LEU A 75 -9.66 -0.54 -1.42
C LEU A 75 -8.86 -1.73 -0.89
N ILE A 76 -8.35 -2.54 -1.80
CA ILE A 76 -7.55 -3.72 -1.49
C ILE A 76 -6.09 -3.43 -1.78
N GLY A 77 -5.21 -3.85 -0.88
CA GLY A 77 -3.79 -3.74 -1.13
C GLY A 77 -2.97 -4.69 -0.29
N LEU A 78 -1.67 -4.66 -0.54
CA LEU A 78 -0.70 -5.38 0.25
C LEU A 78 0.59 -4.58 0.37
N GLY A 79 1.32 -4.85 1.44
CA GLY A 79 2.58 -4.20 1.72
C GLY A 79 3.61 -5.17 2.26
N TYR A 80 4.87 -4.97 1.89
CA TYR A 80 5.99 -5.78 2.36
C TYR A 80 7.24 -4.92 2.59
N VAL A 81 8.09 -5.34 3.51
CA VAL A 81 9.31 -4.61 3.85
C VAL A 81 10.45 -4.90 2.88
N ASN A 82 11.27 -3.89 2.61
CA ASN A 82 12.42 -4.01 1.70
C ASN A 82 13.67 -4.64 2.35
N SER A 83 13.63 -4.98 3.64
CA SER A 83 14.70 -5.75 4.29
C SER A 83 14.74 -7.22 3.83
N TYR A 84 13.74 -7.67 3.08
CA TYR A 84 13.77 -8.96 2.42
C TYR A 84 14.88 -8.99 1.35
N LYS A 85 15.78 -9.98 1.42
CA LYS A 85 17.01 -10.07 0.59
C LYS A 85 16.79 -9.94 -0.92
N ARG A 86 15.59 -10.22 -1.41
CA ARG A 86 15.23 -10.22 -2.85
C ARG A 86 13.99 -9.35 -3.15
N TRP A 87 13.74 -8.32 -2.35
CA TRP A 87 12.54 -7.49 -2.49
C TRP A 87 12.35 -6.91 -3.91
N GLN A 88 13.43 -6.61 -4.62
CA GLN A 88 13.40 -6.08 -6.00
C GLN A 88 12.94 -7.12 -7.04
N GLN A 89 13.04 -8.41 -6.71
CA GLN A 89 12.66 -9.52 -7.60
C GLN A 89 11.18 -9.89 -7.44
N ILE A 90 10.48 -9.29 -6.46
CA ILE A 90 9.08 -9.55 -6.20
C ILE A 90 8.26 -8.92 -7.33
N ASN A 91 7.54 -9.77 -8.06
CA ASN A 91 6.49 -9.30 -8.97
C ASN A 91 5.25 -8.95 -8.14
N VAL A 92 5.15 -7.67 -7.76
CA VAL A 92 4.06 -7.17 -6.91
C VAL A 92 2.67 -7.39 -7.49
N THR A 93 2.54 -7.34 -8.82
CA THR A 93 1.29 -7.62 -9.52
C THR A 93 0.89 -9.09 -9.35
N ARG A 94 1.87 -10.00 -9.41
CA ARG A 94 1.63 -11.43 -9.16
C ARG A 94 1.20 -11.67 -7.72
N VAL A 95 1.88 -11.07 -6.75
CA VAL A 95 1.49 -11.22 -5.32
C VAL A 95 0.09 -10.65 -5.08
N LEU A 96 -0.26 -9.52 -5.73
CA LEU A 96 -1.61 -8.97 -5.64
C LEU A 96 -2.64 -9.90 -6.27
N ARG A 97 -2.35 -10.51 -7.42
CA ARG A 97 -3.22 -11.54 -8.03
C ARG A 97 -3.45 -12.71 -7.07
N GLU A 98 -2.37 -13.31 -6.57
CA GLU A 98 -2.42 -14.44 -5.64
C GLU A 98 -3.19 -14.06 -4.36
N PHE A 99 -3.07 -12.82 -3.88
CA PHE A 99 -3.86 -12.34 -2.74
C PHE A 99 -5.35 -12.21 -3.07
N LEU A 100 -5.72 -11.62 -4.22
CA LEU A 100 -7.13 -11.50 -4.64
C LEU A 100 -7.79 -12.88 -4.77
N GLU A 101 -7.06 -13.90 -5.23
CA GLU A 101 -7.53 -15.28 -5.33
C GLU A 101 -7.80 -15.94 -3.96
N THR A 102 -7.28 -15.39 -2.87
CA THR A 102 -7.57 -15.87 -1.50
C THR A 102 -8.83 -15.24 -0.89
N LEU A 103 -9.38 -14.19 -1.52
CA LEU A 103 -10.58 -13.53 -1.05
C LEU A 103 -11.84 -14.28 -1.49
N PRO A 104 -12.98 -14.08 -0.82
CA PRO A 104 -14.20 -14.83 -1.13
C PRO A 104 -14.65 -14.60 -2.59
N PRO A 105 -14.86 -15.67 -3.38
CA PRO A 105 -15.20 -15.55 -4.80
C PRO A 105 -16.55 -14.88 -5.04
N GLU A 106 -17.47 -14.94 -4.08
CA GLU A 106 -18.77 -14.27 -4.12
C GLU A 106 -18.68 -12.73 -4.15
N TRP A 107 -17.51 -12.14 -3.87
CA TRP A 107 -17.31 -10.70 -4.00
C TRP A 107 -17.18 -10.25 -5.45
N GLU A 108 -17.08 -11.17 -6.41
CA GLU A 108 -17.04 -10.87 -7.85
C GLU A 108 -15.98 -9.81 -8.21
N LEU A 109 -14.82 -9.90 -7.56
CA LEU A 109 -13.73 -8.92 -7.76
C LEU A 109 -13.22 -8.98 -9.20
N PRO A 110 -12.93 -7.83 -9.84
CA PRO A 110 -12.32 -7.81 -11.15
C PRO A 110 -10.93 -8.43 -11.13
N SER A 111 -10.55 -9.04 -12.25
CA SER A 111 -9.21 -9.60 -12.40
C SER A 111 -8.16 -8.50 -12.36
N ILE A 112 -6.94 -8.86 -11.94
CA ILE A 112 -5.82 -7.91 -11.94
C ILE A 112 -5.50 -7.39 -13.35
N ASP A 113 -5.80 -8.14 -14.40
CA ASP A 113 -5.57 -7.71 -15.78
C ASP A 113 -6.55 -6.61 -16.21
N GLU A 114 -7.82 -6.73 -15.81
CA GLU A 114 -8.83 -5.66 -15.98
C GLU A 114 -8.45 -4.41 -15.20
N LEU A 115 -8.02 -4.57 -13.94
CA LEU A 115 -7.57 -3.45 -13.10
C LEU A 115 -6.34 -2.74 -13.68
N ARG A 116 -5.42 -3.48 -14.31
CA ARG A 116 -4.26 -2.91 -15.01
C ARG A 116 -4.67 -2.19 -16.29
N ALA A 117 -5.58 -2.77 -17.08
CA ALA A 117 -6.12 -2.12 -18.27
C ALA A 117 -6.81 -0.78 -17.92
N ALA A 118 -7.53 -0.76 -16.79
CA ALA A 118 -8.17 0.44 -16.24
C ALA A 118 -7.19 1.41 -15.52
N LYS A 119 -5.91 1.07 -15.39
CA LYS A 119 -4.90 1.83 -14.63
C LYS A 119 -5.28 2.09 -13.16
N ALA A 120 -6.07 1.20 -12.55
CA ALA A 120 -6.53 1.30 -11.16
C ALA A 120 -5.47 0.86 -10.13
N VAL A 121 -4.42 0.16 -10.58
CA VAL A 121 -3.35 -0.35 -9.71
C VAL A 121 -2.32 0.73 -9.41
N GLN A 122 -2.14 1.04 -8.14
CA GLN A 122 -1.19 2.04 -7.64
C GLN A 122 -0.11 1.38 -6.77
N ALA A 123 1.16 1.67 -7.03
CA ALA A 123 2.28 1.22 -6.22
C ALA A 123 3.03 2.40 -5.62
N TRP A 124 3.31 2.33 -4.33
CA TRP A 124 3.97 3.37 -3.54
C TRP A 124 5.16 2.80 -2.81
N ARG A 125 6.24 3.57 -2.78
CA ARG A 125 7.40 3.28 -1.93
C ARG A 125 7.25 4.10 -0.66
N LEU A 126 7.12 3.42 0.47
CA LEU A 126 6.86 4.06 1.74
C LEU A 126 8.17 4.58 2.35
N PRO A 127 8.25 5.88 2.70
CA PRO A 127 9.43 6.45 3.32
C PRO A 127 9.68 5.77 4.67
N ARG A 128 10.94 5.63 5.04
CA ARG A 128 11.32 5.00 6.29
C ARG A 128 10.91 5.87 7.48
N ILE A 129 9.96 5.37 8.30
CA ILE A 129 9.53 6.01 9.55
C ILE A 129 10.60 5.72 10.64
N PRO A 130 11.00 6.71 11.46
CA PRO A 130 11.99 6.51 12.52
C PRO A 130 11.56 5.44 13.51
N ARG A 131 12.47 4.51 13.85
CA ARG A 131 12.36 3.73 15.09
C ARG A 131 12.97 4.58 16.20
N HIS A 132 12.15 5.13 17.08
CA HIS A 132 12.66 5.55 18.38
C HIS A 132 13.11 4.28 19.12
N ARG A 133 14.39 4.21 19.48
CA ARG A 133 14.81 3.25 20.51
C ARG A 133 14.12 3.69 21.80
N ALA A 134 13.33 2.81 22.39
CA ALA A 134 12.95 2.89 23.79
C ALA A 134 14.19 2.65 24.66
#